data_AF-A0A3D2Y1N7-F1
#
_entry.id   AF-A0A3D2Y1N7-F1
#
_cell.length_a   1.000
_cell.length_b   1.000
_cell.length_c   1.000
_cell.angle_alpha   90.00
_cell.angle_beta   90.00
_cell.angle_gamma   90.00
#
_symmetry.space_group_name_H-M   'P 1'
#
loop_
_entity.id
_entity.type
_entity.pdbx_description
1 polymer ?
#
loop_
_entity_poly.entity_id
_entity_poly.type
_entity_poly.pdbx_seq_one_letter_code
_entity_poly.pdbx_strand_id
1 'polypeptide(L)'
;MARSKTSKKWMEEHVNDPYVKKAQADGYRSRASYKLIEINEKDRLFGPGSVVMDLGSAPGGWSQIVAPVVGENGRVIASDILPMDSIIGVDFIQG
;
A
#
# COMPACT_ATOMS: atom_id res chain seq x y z
N MET A 1 -10.92 32.43 11.37
CA MET A 1 -11.38 31.06 11.70
C MET A 1 -10.37 30.41 12.63
N ALA A 2 -10.80 30.03 13.85
CA ALA A 2 -9.91 29.45 14.86
C ALA A 2 -9.47 28.04 14.43
N ARG A 3 -8.17 27.84 14.19
CA ARG A 3 -7.56 26.51 14.00
C ARG A 3 -7.81 25.68 15.25
N SER A 4 -8.54 24.56 15.15
CA SER A 4 -8.80 23.70 16.30
C SER A 4 -7.49 23.08 16.80
N LYS A 5 -7.28 23.04 18.13
CA LYS A 5 -6.08 22.44 18.76
C LYS A 5 -5.90 20.96 18.38
N THR A 6 -6.98 20.28 18.00
CA THR A 6 -7.00 18.89 17.52
C THR A 6 -6.23 18.69 16.22
N SER A 7 -6.22 19.70 15.34
CA SER A 7 -5.52 19.63 14.04
C SER A 7 -3.99 19.57 14.19
N LYS A 8 -3.41 20.23 15.20
CA LYS A 8 -1.96 20.18 15.44
C LYS A 8 -1.51 18.84 15.99
N LYS A 9 -2.21 18.29 16.98
CA LYS A 9 -1.85 17.01 17.62
C LYS A 9 -1.95 15.84 16.64
N TRP A 10 -3.00 15.81 15.80
CA TRP A 10 -3.16 14.78 14.75
C TRP A 10 -2.06 14.85 13.68
N MET A 11 -1.64 16.07 13.30
CA MET A 11 -0.50 16.29 12.41
C MET A 11 0.82 15.87 13.05
N GLU A 12 1.05 16.19 14.32
CA GLU A 12 2.26 15.79 15.06
C GLU A 12 2.36 14.27 15.26
N GLU A 13 1.24 13.58 15.47
CA GLU A 13 1.14 12.12 15.53
C GLU A 13 1.42 11.50 14.14
N HIS A 14 0.92 12.09 13.06
CA HIS A 14 1.21 11.63 11.69
C HIS A 14 2.68 11.84 11.29
N VAL A 15 3.27 12.98 11.63
CA VAL A 15 4.65 13.34 11.25
C VAL A 15 5.67 12.50 12.04
N ASN A 16 5.33 12.07 13.25
CA ASN A 16 6.18 11.20 14.08
C ASN A 16 5.84 9.71 13.98
N ASP A 17 4.99 9.32 13.04
CA ASP A 17 4.57 7.93 12.93
C ASP A 17 5.78 7.03 12.62
N PRO A 18 6.17 6.13 13.52
CA PRO A 18 7.37 5.30 13.36
C PRO A 18 7.26 4.40 12.13
N TYR A 19 6.04 4.05 11.69
CA TYR A 19 5.83 3.20 10.53
C TYR A 19 6.06 3.94 9.21
N VAL A 20 5.95 5.28 9.18
CA VAL A 20 6.30 6.05 7.98
C VAL A 20 7.82 5.99 7.78
N LYS A 21 8.59 6.26 8.85
CA LYS A 21 10.06 6.15 8.81
C LYS A 21 10.51 4.72 8.51
N LYS A 22 9.86 3.74 9.14
CA LYS A 22 10.15 2.33 8.89
C LYS A 22 9.83 1.93 7.45
N ALA A 23 8.67 2.33 6.91
CA ALA A 23 8.33 2.06 5.50
C ALA A 23 9.37 2.63 4.54
N GLN A 24 9.84 3.86 4.77
CA GLN A 24 10.91 4.44 3.96
C GLN A 24 12.22 3.63 4.07
N ALA A 25 12.61 3.24 5.29
CA ALA A 25 13.81 2.44 5.51
C ALA A 25 13.73 1.05 4.87
N ASP A 26 12.55 0.43 4.90
CA ASP A 26 12.28 -0.90 4.34
C ASP A 26 11.97 -0.83 2.82
N GLY A 27 11.94 0.36 2.21
CA GLY A 27 11.66 0.57 0.78
C GLY A 27 10.18 0.40 0.38
N TYR A 28 9.26 0.46 1.35
CA TYR A 28 7.83 0.41 1.10
C TYR A 28 7.27 1.78 0.72
N ARG A 29 6.36 1.77 -0.27
CA ARG A 29 5.71 3.00 -0.76
C ARG A 29 4.72 3.60 0.24
N SER A 30 4.24 2.82 1.21
CA SER A 30 3.30 3.28 2.23
C SER A 30 3.44 2.45 3.50
N ARG A 31 3.17 3.09 4.66
CA ARG A 31 3.04 2.36 5.93
C ARG A 31 1.90 1.34 5.92
N ALA A 32 0.94 1.47 4.99
CA ALA A 32 -0.17 0.53 4.83
C ALA A 32 0.31 -0.87 4.43
N SER A 33 1.50 -1.01 3.84
CA SER A 33 2.09 -2.30 3.48
C SER A 33 2.19 -3.25 4.67
N TYR A 34 2.55 -2.76 5.86
CA TYR A 34 2.61 -3.58 7.08
C TYR A 34 1.26 -4.20 7.45
N LYS A 35 0.16 -3.48 7.23
CA LYS A 35 -1.18 -3.99 7.53
C LYS A 35 -1.51 -5.18 6.63
N LEU A 36 -1.20 -5.08 5.34
CA LEU A 36 -1.46 -6.17 4.41
C LEU A 36 -0.57 -7.38 4.67
N ILE A 37 0.71 -7.15 5.01
CA ILE A 37 1.63 -8.21 5.42
C ILE A 37 1.04 -8.98 6.61
N GLU A 38 0.67 -8.28 7.69
CA GLU A 38 0.11 -8.91 8.89
C GLU A 38 -1.21 -9.65 8.62
N ILE A 39 -2.09 -9.07 7.79
CA ILE A 39 -3.34 -9.73 7.39
C ILE A 39 -3.04 -11.00 6.59
N ASN A 40 -2.14 -10.94 5.61
CA ASN A 40 -1.82 -12.10 4.78
C ASN A 40 -1.10 -13.20 5.56
N GLU A 41 -0.27 -12.85 6.55
CA GLU A 41 0.36 -13.83 7.45
C GLU A 41 -0.68 -14.62 8.25
N LYS A 42 -1.76 -13.96 8.70
CA LYS A 42 -2.84 -14.59 9.48
C LYS A 42 -3.80 -15.38 8.60
N ASP A 43 -4.30 -14.74 7.55
CA ASP A 43 -5.47 -15.20 6.80
C ASP A 43 -5.12 -15.85 5.46
N ARG A 44 -3.87 -15.72 4.99
CA ARG A 44 -3.37 -16.27 3.71
C ARG A 44 -4.29 -15.91 2.54
N LEU A 45 -4.60 -14.62 2.41
CA LEU A 45 -5.56 -14.09 1.44
C LEU A 45 -5.20 -14.37 -0.02
N PHE A 46 -3.91 -14.43 -0.34
CA PHE A 46 -3.42 -14.66 -1.69
C PHE A 46 -2.14 -15.50 -1.69
N GLY A 47 -1.87 -16.14 -2.82
CA GLY A 47 -0.71 -16.99 -3.03
C GLY A 47 -0.30 -17.09 -4.50
N PRO A 48 0.70 -17.92 -4.83
CA PRO A 48 1.20 -18.05 -6.20
C PRO A 48 0.08 -18.37 -7.20
N GLY A 49 0.05 -17.68 -8.33
CA GLY A 49 -0.96 -17.83 -9.38
C GLY A 49 -2.28 -17.10 -9.12
N SER A 50 -2.43 -16.37 -8.02
CA SER A 50 -3.65 -15.62 -7.73
C SER A 50 -3.81 -14.41 -8.66
N VAL A 51 -5.06 -14.06 -8.96
CA VAL A 51 -5.43 -12.81 -9.64
C VAL A 51 -6.01 -11.86 -8.60
N VAL A 52 -5.38 -10.70 -8.41
CA VAL A 52 -5.73 -9.73 -7.36
C VAL A 52 -6.04 -8.37 -7.98
N MET A 53 -7.11 -7.74 -7.48
CA MET A 53 -7.49 -6.36 -7.80
C MET A 53 -7.23 -5.46 -6.58
N ASP A 54 -6.40 -4.43 -6.73
CA ASP A 54 -6.10 -3.41 -5.71
C ASP A 54 -6.83 -2.10 -6.05
N LEU A 55 -7.83 -1.71 -5.26
CA LEU A 55 -8.67 -0.54 -5.51
C LEU A 55 -8.34 0.59 -4.54
N GLY A 56 -8.23 1.81 -5.04
CA GLY A 56 -7.69 2.92 -4.24
C GLY A 56 -6.20 2.69 -3.96
N SER A 57 -5.50 2.20 -4.99
CA SER A 57 -4.16 1.64 -4.87
C SER A 57 -3.06 2.68 -4.66
N ALA A 58 -3.24 3.96 -5.04
CA ALA A 58 -2.17 4.96 -4.97
C ALA A 58 -1.72 5.19 -3.51
N PRO A 59 -0.40 5.14 -3.20
CA PRO A 59 0.77 5.16 -4.10
C PRO A 59 1.33 3.78 -4.52
N GLY A 60 0.60 2.71 -4.28
CA GLY A 60 0.93 1.33 -4.67
C GLY A 60 1.48 0.48 -3.53
N GLY A 61 1.21 0.85 -2.27
CA GLY A 61 1.78 0.18 -1.11
C GLY A 61 1.33 -1.27 -0.95
N TRP A 62 0.09 -1.60 -1.29
CA TRP A 62 -0.43 -2.97 -1.24
C TRP A 62 -0.02 -3.75 -2.49
N SER A 63 -0.21 -3.17 -3.67
CA SER A 63 0.32 -3.68 -4.94
C SER A 63 1.79 -4.13 -4.88
N GLN A 64 2.66 -3.36 -4.21
CA GLN A 64 4.08 -3.71 -4.00
C GLN A 64 4.28 -5.02 -3.21
N ILE A 65 3.39 -5.31 -2.27
CA ILE A 65 3.44 -6.52 -1.44
C ILE A 65 2.84 -7.71 -2.18
N VAL A 66 1.75 -7.50 -2.92
CA VAL A 66 1.01 -8.58 -3.58
C VAL A 66 1.78 -9.14 -4.78
N ALA A 67 2.37 -8.27 -5.61
CA ALA A 67 3.03 -8.66 -6.85
C ALA A 67 4.05 -9.81 -6.70
N PRO A 68 5.02 -9.77 -5.75
CA PRO A 68 5.94 -10.88 -5.57
C PRO A 68 5.28 -12.16 -5.02
N VAL A 69 4.17 -12.05 -4.29
CA VAL A 69 3.50 -13.21 -3.68
C VAL A 69 2.68 -13.99 -4.71
N VAL A 70 2.03 -13.29 -5.65
CA VAL A 70 1.29 -13.96 -6.74
C VAL A 70 2.22 -14.53 -7.80
N GLY A 71 3.41 -13.93 -7.97
CA GLY A 71 4.45 -14.41 -8.87
C GLY A 71 4.09 -14.34 -10.36
N GLU A 72 4.95 -14.92 -11.20
CA GLU A 72 4.85 -14.81 -12.67
C GLU A 72 3.60 -15.44 -13.28
N ASN A 73 3.03 -16.45 -12.61
CA ASN A 73 1.79 -17.11 -13.05
C ASN A 73 0.54 -16.41 -12.52
N GLY A 74 0.70 -15.41 -11.65
CA GLY A 74 -0.38 -14.60 -11.11
C GLY A 74 -0.55 -13.29 -11.86
N ARG A 75 -1.50 -12.48 -11.40
CA ARG A 75 -1.72 -11.15 -11.97
C ARG A 75 -2.19 -10.17 -10.91
N VAL A 76 -1.61 -8.98 -10.89
CA VAL A 76 -2.09 -7.86 -10.08
C VAL A 76 -2.59 -6.76 -10.99
N ILE A 77 -3.85 -6.37 -10.81
CA ILE A 77 -4.45 -5.22 -11.47
C ILE A 77 -4.70 -4.18 -10.38
N ALA A 78 -4.24 -2.96 -10.58
CA ALA A 78 -4.40 -1.87 -9.63
C ALA A 78 -5.19 -0.73 -10.29
N SER A 79 -6.13 -0.15 -9.55
CA SER A 79 -6.92 1.00 -9.99
C SER A 79 -6.92 2.11 -8.95
N ASP A 80 -6.75 3.34 -9.41
CA ASP A 80 -6.94 4.54 -8.60
C ASP A 80 -7.22 5.74 -9.52
N ILE A 81 -7.94 6.73 -8.99
CA ILE A 81 -8.15 8.01 -9.66
C ILE A 81 -6.86 8.85 -9.70
N LEU A 82 -5.98 8.65 -8.71
CA LEU A 82 -4.67 9.30 -8.60
C LEU A 82 -3.60 8.49 -9.34
N PRO A 83 -2.62 9.15 -9.98
CA PRO A 83 -1.51 8.44 -10.60
C PRO A 83 -0.57 7.83 -9.54
N MET A 84 0.14 6.77 -9.92
CA MET A 84 1.26 6.24 -9.15
C MET A 84 2.37 5.72 -10.07
N ASP A 85 3.60 5.67 -9.56
CA ASP A 85 4.72 5.11 -10.29
C ASP A 85 4.48 3.62 -10.60
N SER A 86 4.97 3.13 -11.75
CA SER A 86 4.81 1.71 -12.12
C SER A 86 5.47 0.78 -11.09
N ILE A 87 4.87 -0.38 -10.87
CA ILE A 87 5.43 -1.48 -10.06
C ILE A 87 5.59 -2.70 -10.96
N ILE A 88 6.73 -3.38 -10.86
CA ILE A 88 6.99 -4.61 -11.63
C ILE A 88 5.92 -5.66 -11.25
N GLY A 89 5.31 -6.27 -12.25
CA GLY A 89 4.25 -7.28 -12.06
C GLY A 89 2.87 -6.71 -11.71
N VAL A 90 2.66 -5.40 -11.90
CA VAL A 90 1.37 -4.73 -11.64
C VAL A 90 0.90 -4.01 -12.90
N ASP A 91 -0.30 -4.37 -13.35
CA ASP A 91 -1.02 -3.63 -14.39
C ASP A 91 -1.81 -2.49 -13.73
N PHE A 92 -1.37 -1.24 -13.91
CA PHE A 92 -2.07 -0.08 -13.34
C PHE A 92 -3.02 0.57 -14.36
N ILE A 93 -4.25 0.83 -13.90
CA ILE A 93 -5.27 1.57 -14.61
C ILE A 93 -5.59 2.82 -13.80
N GLN A 94 -5.36 4.00 -14.39
CA GLN A 94 -5.81 5.23 -13.77
C GLN A 94 -7.28 5.48 -14.15
N GLY A 95 -8.18 5.42 -13.16
CA GLY A 95 -9.63 5.50 -13.37
C GLY A 95 -10.45 5.15 -12.14
#